data_AF-A0A2H9PD81-F1
#
_entry.id   AF-A0A2H9PD81-F1
#
_cell.length_a   1.000
_cell.length_b   1.000
_cell.length_c   1.000
_cell.angle_alpha   90.00
_cell.angle_beta   90.00
_cell.angle_gamma   90.00
#
_symmetry.space_group_name_H-M   'P 1'
#
loop_
_entity.id
_entity.type
_entity.pdbx_description
1 polymer ?
#
loop_
_entity_poly.entity_id
_entity_poly.type
_entity_poly.pdbx_seq_one_letter_code
_entity_poly.pdbx_strand_id
1 'polypeptide(L)'
;GFRLPSCLDNRPLKWKEFEDLIGQTIFVSATPGPYELKMSNQVVELIIRPTFLVDPPISVRSTKAQIDDLIAEIKKRVEKKQRVLVTTLTKRMAEDLADYLQELGIRVKYLHSEVETLERVEVLRDLRLGEFDCLVGINLLREGLDLPEVAMVAILDADKEGFLHSTRSLIQISGRTARNIDGEVIMYADRMTSAMKEAIKEMERRRNIQLEYNQKYGMAPESIYKTPQEIMQATKVAAFVKDKEVKYGESGRLDGDLPLRQSELLRFLNKEMARYAANLDFEKAANIRDEIQKRRNKWKLKKQ
;
A
#
# COMPACT_ATOMS: atom_id res chain seq x y z
N GLY A 1 -34.70 18.04 -20.58
CA GLY A 1 -35.44 17.93 -19.31
C GLY A 1 -35.62 16.49 -18.90
N PHE A 2 -34.53 15.77 -18.58
CA PHE A 2 -34.59 14.37 -18.15
C PHE A 2 -34.99 14.21 -16.67
N ARG A 3 -34.83 15.26 -15.85
CA ARG A 3 -35.16 15.27 -14.41
C ARG A 3 -35.81 16.60 -14.01
N LEU A 4 -36.61 16.56 -12.95
CA LEU A 4 -37.21 17.74 -12.33
C LEU A 4 -36.16 18.55 -11.56
N PRO A 5 -36.33 19.87 -11.39
CA PRO A 5 -35.42 20.71 -10.62
C PRO A 5 -35.20 20.25 -9.17
N SER A 6 -36.22 19.66 -8.53
CA SER A 6 -36.12 19.13 -7.15
C SER A 6 -35.11 17.99 -7.00
N CYS A 7 -34.71 17.33 -8.10
CA CYS A 7 -33.67 16.32 -8.05
C CYS A 7 -32.29 16.92 -7.68
N LEU A 8 -32.09 18.24 -7.81
CA LEU A 8 -30.85 18.92 -7.39
C LEU A 8 -30.68 18.95 -5.87
N ASP A 9 -31.77 18.83 -5.11
CA ASP A 9 -31.72 18.79 -3.64
C ASP A 9 -31.19 17.44 -3.13
N ASN A 10 -31.28 16.38 -3.94
CA ASN A 10 -30.64 15.10 -3.68
C ASN A 10 -29.17 15.13 -4.11
N ARG A 11 -28.35 15.83 -3.32
CA ARG A 11 -26.91 16.02 -3.56
C ARG A 11 -26.10 15.74 -2.29
N PRO A 12 -24.78 15.54 -2.42
CA PRO A 12 -23.88 15.60 -1.28
C PRO A 12 -23.94 16.96 -0.57
N LEU A 13 -23.51 16.98 0.69
CA LEU A 13 -23.30 18.21 1.44
C LEU A 13 -22.28 19.09 0.72
N LYS A 14 -22.56 20.39 0.69
CA LYS A 14 -21.55 21.40 0.34
C LYS A 14 -20.55 21.48 1.47
N TRP A 15 -19.33 21.93 1.15
CA TRP A 15 -18.26 22.05 2.14
C TRP A 15 -18.68 22.82 3.41
N LYS A 16 -19.34 23.97 3.23
CA LYS A 16 -19.82 24.80 4.35
C LYS A 16 -20.88 24.10 5.20
N GLU A 17 -21.77 23.33 4.57
CA GLU A 17 -22.79 22.54 5.29
C GLU A 17 -22.12 21.42 6.11
N PHE A 18 -21.03 20.85 5.60
CA PHE A 18 -20.23 19.88 6.35
C PHE A 18 -19.47 20.54 7.51
N GLU A 19 -18.86 21.71 7.31
CA GLU A 19 -18.17 22.48 8.35
C GLU A 19 -19.09 22.83 9.53
N ASP A 20 -20.34 23.19 9.26
CA ASP A 20 -21.33 23.51 10.29
C ASP A 20 -21.79 22.28 11.10
N LEU A 21 -21.59 21.07 10.56
CA LEU A 21 -21.98 19.80 11.19
C LEU A 21 -20.86 19.16 12.00
N ILE A 22 -19.60 19.44 11.67
CA ILE A 22 -18.46 18.85 12.37
C ILE A 22 -18.16 19.64 13.65
N GLY A 23 -18.10 18.93 14.77
CA GLY A 23 -17.65 19.48 16.04
C GLY A 23 -16.12 19.45 16.15
N GLN A 24 -15.64 19.03 17.33
CA GLN A 24 -14.21 18.78 17.50
C GLN A 24 -13.71 17.74 16.50
N THR A 25 -12.74 18.14 15.67
CA THR A 25 -12.24 17.35 14.55
C THR A 25 -10.72 17.22 14.66
N ILE A 26 -10.21 16.02 14.41
CA ILE A 26 -8.76 15.74 14.36
C ILE A 26 -8.40 15.37 12.92
N PHE A 27 -7.56 16.20 12.30
CA PHE A 27 -7.00 15.89 10.99
C PHE A 27 -5.76 15.00 11.15
N VAL A 28 -5.76 13.85 10.48
CA VAL A 28 -4.64 12.89 10.53
C VAL A 28 -4.01 12.81 9.15
N SER A 29 -2.81 13.38 9.01
CA SER A 29 -2.05 13.36 7.75
C SER A 29 -0.55 13.47 8.00
N ALA A 30 0.25 12.76 7.22
CA ALA A 30 1.71 12.95 7.18
C ALA A 30 2.12 14.24 6.44
N THR A 31 1.22 14.79 5.62
CA THR A 31 1.40 15.96 4.75
C THR A 31 0.12 16.81 4.74
N PRO A 32 -0.25 17.46 5.86
CA PRO A 32 -1.53 18.17 5.97
C PRO A 32 -1.72 19.22 4.88
N GLY A 33 -2.96 19.33 4.41
CA GLY A 33 -3.40 20.34 3.44
C GLY A 33 -3.38 21.76 4.01
N PRO A 34 -3.57 22.80 3.17
CA PRO A 34 -3.60 24.19 3.63
C PRO A 34 -4.82 24.45 4.54
N TYR A 35 -5.93 23.76 4.30
CA TYR A 35 -7.16 23.91 5.08
C TYR A 35 -6.94 23.42 6.51
N GLU A 36 -6.39 22.22 6.66
CA GLU A 36 -6.11 21.56 7.93
C GLU A 36 -5.13 22.39 8.76
N LEU A 37 -4.06 22.90 8.13
CA LEU A 37 -3.10 23.78 8.79
C LEU A 37 -3.72 25.11 9.25
N LYS A 38 -4.61 25.69 8.43
CA LYS A 38 -5.28 26.96 8.75
C LYS A 38 -6.31 26.81 9.87
N MET A 39 -7.03 25.71 9.90
CA MET A 39 -8.13 25.47 10.85
C MET A 39 -7.64 24.89 12.18
N SER A 40 -6.47 24.25 12.22
CA SER A 40 -5.95 23.62 13.43
C SER A 40 -5.40 24.66 14.41
N ASN A 41 -5.89 24.64 15.65
CA ASN A 41 -5.31 25.44 16.74
C ASN A 41 -3.94 24.91 17.20
N GLN A 42 -3.70 23.61 17.04
CA GLN A 42 -2.46 22.94 17.43
C GLN A 42 -2.11 21.85 16.41
N VAL A 43 -0.83 21.75 16.06
CA VAL A 43 -0.27 20.65 15.29
C VAL A 43 0.50 19.74 16.25
N VAL A 44 0.14 18.46 16.29
CA VAL A 44 0.84 17.44 17.08
C VAL A 44 1.59 16.54 16.12
N GLU A 45 2.91 16.46 16.27
CA GLU A 45 3.76 15.63 15.43
C GLU A 45 3.99 14.26 16.08
N LEU A 46 3.83 13.19 15.30
CA LEU A 46 4.20 11.82 15.68
C LEU A 46 5.20 11.28 14.66
N ILE A 47 6.49 11.49 14.92
CA ILE A 47 7.58 11.18 13.96
C ILE A 47 8.30 9.87 14.32
N ILE A 48 8.37 9.50 15.60
CA ILE A 48 9.06 8.29 16.05
C ILE A 48 8.20 7.06 15.75
N ARG A 49 8.76 6.12 14.98
CA ARG A 49 8.11 4.84 14.66
C ARG A 49 8.32 3.85 15.81
N PRO A 50 7.34 2.97 16.11
CA PRO A 50 7.52 1.92 17.11
C PRO A 50 8.67 0.95 16.82
N THR A 51 9.07 0.84 15.55
CA THR A 51 10.19 -0.01 15.09
C THR A 51 11.52 0.73 15.00
N PHE A 52 11.55 2.00 15.40
CA PHE A 52 12.74 2.86 15.35
C PHE A 52 13.32 3.05 13.94
N LEU A 53 12.58 2.66 12.90
CA LEU A 53 12.92 2.97 11.51
C LEU A 53 12.94 4.49 11.30
N VAL A 54 13.95 4.93 10.57
CA VAL A 54 14.17 6.33 10.24
C VAL A 54 13.67 6.65 8.83
N ASP A 55 13.36 7.91 8.55
CA ASP A 55 13.08 8.38 7.20
C ASP A 55 14.30 8.10 6.32
N PRO A 56 14.13 7.62 5.07
CA PRO A 56 15.22 7.18 4.20
C PRO A 56 16.16 8.34 3.83
N PRO A 57 17.46 8.10 3.58
CA PRO A 57 18.34 9.10 3.01
C PRO A 57 17.93 9.37 1.56
N ILE A 58 18.20 10.59 1.10
CA ILE A 58 17.83 11.06 -0.24
C ILE A 58 19.09 11.41 -1.01
N SER A 59 19.21 10.83 -2.21
CA SER A 59 20.29 11.09 -3.14
C SER A 59 19.73 11.82 -4.36
N VAL A 60 20.23 13.02 -4.66
CA VAL A 60 19.87 13.75 -5.89
C VAL A 60 20.95 13.52 -6.96
N ARG A 61 20.57 12.97 -8.10
CA ARG A 61 21.49 12.59 -9.20
C ARG A 61 21.08 13.31 -10.49
N SER A 62 22.03 13.56 -11.39
CA SER A 62 21.74 14.20 -12.68
C SER A 62 20.91 13.28 -13.57
N THR A 63 20.12 13.86 -14.49
CA THR A 63 19.36 13.08 -15.48
C THR A 63 20.26 12.43 -16.54
N LYS A 64 21.52 12.88 -16.65
CA LYS A 64 22.51 12.27 -17.56
C LYS A 64 22.77 10.83 -17.18
N ALA A 65 22.55 9.91 -18.12
CA ALA A 65 22.68 8.46 -17.89
C ALA A 65 21.82 7.94 -16.72
N GLN A 66 20.68 8.59 -16.42
CA GLN A 66 19.81 8.18 -15.31
C GLN A 66 19.31 6.75 -15.43
N ILE A 67 19.09 6.25 -16.65
CA ILE A 67 18.60 4.89 -16.88
C ILE A 67 19.69 3.86 -16.55
N ASP A 68 20.93 4.11 -16.95
CA ASP A 68 22.06 3.23 -16.64
C ASP A 68 22.32 3.16 -15.12
N ASP A 69 22.31 4.32 -14.46
CA ASP A 69 22.42 4.41 -13.00
C ASP A 69 21.26 3.68 -12.31
N LEU A 70 20.02 3.91 -12.75
CA LEU A 70 18.83 3.24 -12.23
C LEU A 70 18.95 1.71 -12.35
N ILE A 71 19.40 1.19 -13.49
CA ILE A 71 19.58 -0.25 -13.70
C ILE A 71 20.62 -0.82 -12.74
N ALA A 72 21.75 -0.13 -12.57
CA ALA A 72 22.78 -0.55 -11.63
C ALA A 72 22.24 -0.58 -10.19
N GLU A 73 21.48 0.44 -9.80
CA GLU A 73 20.87 0.50 -8.47
C GLU A 73 19.78 -0.57 -8.27
N ILE A 74 18.97 -0.86 -9.29
CA ILE A 74 18.00 -1.96 -9.27
C ILE A 74 18.72 -3.29 -9.06
N LYS A 75 19.75 -3.61 -9.86
CA LYS A 75 20.49 -4.88 -9.77
C LYS A 75 21.06 -5.11 -8.37
N LYS A 76 21.66 -4.09 -7.75
CA LYS A 76 22.14 -4.13 -6.36
C LYS A 76 21.04 -4.51 -5.35
N ARG A 77 19.80 -4.09 -5.59
CA ARG A 77 18.64 -4.35 -4.70
C ARG A 77 18.09 -5.75 -4.94
N VAL A 78 18.06 -6.19 -6.20
CA VAL A 78 17.69 -7.57 -6.57
C VAL A 78 18.63 -8.60 -5.93
N GLU A 79 19.94 -8.35 -5.93
CA GLU A 79 20.93 -9.22 -5.27
C GLU A 79 20.65 -9.40 -3.76
N LYS A 80 20.14 -8.35 -3.11
CA LYS A 80 19.71 -8.36 -1.71
C LYS A 80 18.29 -8.87 -1.49
N LYS A 81 17.61 -9.35 -2.54
CA LYS A 81 16.19 -9.75 -2.53
C LYS A 81 15.25 -8.63 -2.09
N GLN A 82 15.61 -7.37 -2.35
CA GLN A 82 14.79 -6.19 -2.06
C GLN A 82 13.93 -5.82 -3.28
N ARG A 83 12.97 -4.91 -3.07
CA ARG A 83 12.08 -4.38 -4.10
C ARG A 83 12.35 -2.92 -4.40
N VAL A 84 12.03 -2.53 -5.61
CA VAL A 84 12.21 -1.16 -6.12
C VAL A 84 10.90 -0.62 -6.63
N LEU A 85 10.61 0.64 -6.30
CA LEU A 85 9.56 1.44 -6.92
C LEU A 85 10.21 2.50 -7.79
N VAL A 86 9.73 2.65 -9.02
CA VAL A 86 10.15 3.70 -9.93
C VAL A 86 8.94 4.53 -10.32
N THR A 87 9.04 5.83 -10.10
CA THR A 87 8.03 6.81 -10.51
C THR A 87 8.50 7.58 -11.73
N THR A 88 7.62 7.68 -12.73
CA THR A 88 7.86 8.43 -13.98
C THR A 88 6.76 9.47 -14.19
N LEU A 89 6.98 10.42 -15.10
CA LEU A 89 6.03 11.50 -15.34
C LEU A 89 4.86 11.10 -16.26
N THR A 90 5.11 10.22 -17.23
CA THR A 90 4.12 9.88 -18.28
C THR A 90 3.91 8.38 -18.40
N LYS A 91 2.71 7.99 -18.85
CA LYS A 91 2.34 6.60 -19.16
C LYS A 91 3.32 5.95 -20.14
N ARG A 92 3.61 6.66 -21.22
CA ARG A 92 4.54 6.19 -22.24
C ARG A 92 5.95 5.93 -21.67
N MET A 93 6.48 6.85 -20.86
CA MET A 93 7.79 6.64 -20.23
C MET A 93 7.78 5.45 -19.26
N ALA A 94 6.67 5.22 -18.55
CA ALA A 94 6.55 4.07 -17.66
C ALA A 94 6.53 2.74 -18.45
N GLU A 95 5.80 2.70 -19.57
CA GLU A 95 5.71 1.56 -20.48
C GLU A 95 7.08 1.29 -21.13
N ASP A 96 7.65 2.30 -21.80
CA ASP A 96 8.96 2.19 -22.48
C ASP A 96 10.06 1.75 -21.49
N LEU A 97 10.04 2.26 -20.24
CA LEU A 97 11.00 1.86 -19.21
C LEU A 97 10.79 0.43 -18.74
N ALA A 98 9.54 0.01 -18.54
CA ALA A 98 9.25 -1.35 -18.13
C ALA A 98 9.68 -2.36 -19.21
N ASP A 99 9.37 -2.08 -20.48
CA ASP A 99 9.78 -2.93 -21.60
C ASP A 99 11.31 -3.02 -21.69
N TYR A 100 12.00 -1.88 -21.59
CA TYR A 100 13.47 -1.85 -21.61
C TYR A 100 14.10 -2.63 -20.45
N LEU A 101 13.57 -2.50 -19.23
CA LEU A 101 14.05 -3.25 -18.08
C LEU A 101 13.79 -4.76 -18.25
N GLN A 102 12.66 -5.13 -18.86
CA GLN A 102 12.33 -6.52 -19.15
C GLN A 102 13.26 -7.15 -20.19
N GLU A 103 13.62 -6.42 -21.25
CA GLU A 103 14.60 -6.85 -22.26
C GLU A 103 15.99 -7.12 -21.64
N LEU A 104 16.36 -6.35 -20.61
CA LEU A 104 17.59 -6.54 -19.83
C LEU A 104 17.50 -7.67 -18.78
N GLY A 105 16.38 -8.39 -18.74
CA GLY A 105 16.16 -9.53 -17.84
C GLY A 105 15.77 -9.15 -16.42
N ILE A 106 15.40 -7.89 -16.16
CA ILE A 106 14.89 -7.48 -14.85
C ILE A 106 13.41 -7.85 -14.76
N ARG A 107 13.01 -8.52 -13.68
CA ARG A 107 11.61 -8.84 -13.41
C ARG A 107 10.87 -7.58 -13.00
N VAL A 108 10.14 -6.99 -13.94
CA VAL A 108 9.46 -5.71 -13.78
C VAL A 108 7.98 -5.84 -14.12
N LYS A 109 7.13 -5.06 -13.46
CA LYS A 109 5.75 -4.81 -13.91
C LYS A 109 5.50 -3.31 -13.99
N TYR A 110 4.70 -2.92 -14.98
CA TYR A 110 4.15 -1.58 -15.08
C TYR A 110 2.77 -1.51 -14.41
N LEU A 111 2.51 -0.45 -13.65
CA LEU A 111 1.21 -0.19 -13.02
C LEU A 111 0.55 1.06 -13.62
N HIS A 112 -0.48 0.85 -14.44
CA HIS A 112 -1.23 1.94 -15.05
C HIS A 112 -2.22 2.60 -14.06
N SER A 113 -2.59 3.86 -14.32
CA SER A 113 -3.50 4.63 -13.46
C SER A 113 -4.96 4.17 -13.51
N GLU A 114 -5.31 3.43 -14.57
CA GLU A 114 -6.66 2.92 -14.86
C GLU A 114 -6.85 1.47 -14.40
N VAL A 115 -5.85 0.86 -13.75
CA VAL A 115 -5.93 -0.51 -13.22
C VAL A 115 -7.09 -0.58 -12.24
N GLU A 116 -7.96 -1.56 -12.41
CA GLU A 116 -9.05 -1.78 -11.46
C GLU A 116 -8.48 -1.99 -10.05
N THR A 117 -9.25 -1.61 -9.01
CA THR A 117 -8.73 -1.67 -7.64
C THR A 117 -8.24 -3.07 -7.24
N LEU A 118 -8.87 -4.13 -7.78
CA LEU A 118 -8.52 -5.51 -7.50
C LEU A 118 -7.17 -5.89 -8.14
N GLU A 119 -7.01 -5.64 -9.44
CA GLU A 119 -5.77 -5.97 -10.15
C GLU A 119 -4.56 -5.23 -9.54
N ARG A 120 -4.74 -3.98 -9.09
CA ARG A 120 -3.68 -3.26 -8.37
C ARG A 120 -3.25 -3.99 -7.11
N VAL A 121 -4.19 -4.51 -6.33
CA VAL A 121 -3.89 -5.26 -5.10
C VAL A 121 -3.11 -6.54 -5.43
N GLU A 122 -3.43 -7.21 -6.54
CA GLU A 122 -2.70 -8.40 -6.98
C GLU A 122 -1.27 -8.08 -7.41
N VAL A 123 -1.07 -7.05 -8.23
CA VAL A 123 0.28 -6.61 -8.64
C VAL A 123 1.14 -6.28 -7.41
N LEU A 124 0.57 -5.62 -6.40
CA LEU A 124 1.30 -5.31 -5.17
C LEU A 124 1.56 -6.54 -4.32
N ARG A 125 0.63 -7.49 -4.27
CA ARG A 125 0.87 -8.79 -3.61
C ARG A 125 2.03 -9.53 -4.26
N ASP A 126 2.03 -9.62 -5.58
CA ASP A 126 3.06 -10.28 -6.38
C ASP A 126 4.45 -9.64 -6.16
N LEU A 127 4.52 -8.30 -6.07
CA LEU A 127 5.76 -7.58 -5.72
C LEU A 127 6.29 -8.05 -4.35
N ARG A 128 5.41 -8.14 -3.35
CA ARG A 128 5.79 -8.56 -2.00
C ARG A 128 6.23 -10.02 -1.94
N LEU A 129 5.54 -10.88 -2.68
CA LEU A 129 5.90 -12.31 -2.80
C LEU A 129 7.21 -12.51 -3.58
N GLY A 130 7.65 -11.50 -4.34
CA GLY A 130 8.89 -11.56 -5.12
C GLY A 130 8.75 -12.26 -6.46
N GLU A 131 7.52 -12.28 -7.01
CA GLU A 131 7.27 -12.68 -8.40
C GLU A 131 8.03 -11.75 -9.37
N PHE A 132 8.15 -10.48 -8.99
CA PHE A 132 8.97 -9.50 -9.67
C PHE A 132 9.64 -8.55 -8.66
N ASP A 133 10.64 -7.80 -9.11
CA ASP A 133 11.53 -7.01 -8.24
C ASP A 133 11.31 -5.49 -8.36
N CYS A 134 10.87 -5.03 -9.53
CA CYS A 134 10.72 -3.61 -9.84
C CYS A 134 9.29 -3.28 -10.27
N LEU A 135 8.69 -2.24 -9.67
CA LEU A 135 7.39 -1.71 -10.08
C LEU A 135 7.58 -0.31 -10.66
N VAL A 136 7.22 -0.13 -11.93
CA VAL A 136 7.25 1.18 -12.60
C VAL A 136 5.83 1.74 -12.65
N GLY A 137 5.65 3.03 -12.35
CA GLY A 137 4.34 3.67 -12.49
C GLY A 137 4.40 5.18 -12.40
N ILE A 138 3.26 5.83 -12.63
CA ILE A 138 3.16 7.30 -12.57
C ILE A 138 2.81 7.73 -11.14
N ASN A 139 1.70 7.22 -10.64
CA ASN A 139 1.18 7.54 -9.32
C ASN A 139 1.14 6.30 -8.44
N LEU A 140 2.20 6.13 -7.64
CA LEU A 140 2.31 5.08 -6.64
C LEU A 140 1.80 5.55 -5.26
N LEU A 141 0.97 6.60 -5.19
CA LEU A 141 0.51 7.18 -3.91
C LEU A 141 -0.81 6.63 -3.38
N ARG A 142 -1.53 5.80 -4.13
CA ARG A 142 -2.83 5.29 -3.67
C ARG A 142 -2.71 4.38 -2.44
N GLU A 143 -3.72 4.45 -1.59
CA GLU A 143 -3.86 3.73 -0.33
C GLU A 143 -3.60 2.21 -0.48
N GLY A 144 -3.09 1.56 0.57
CA GLY A 144 -2.83 0.11 0.59
C GLY A 144 -1.38 -0.32 0.27
N LEU A 145 -0.47 0.64 0.07
CA LEU A 145 0.95 0.40 -0.20
C LEU A 145 1.80 0.44 1.08
N ASP A 146 1.71 -0.61 1.89
CA ASP A 146 2.68 -0.87 2.97
C ASP A 146 3.60 -2.01 2.54
N LEU A 147 4.82 -1.68 2.12
CA LEU A 147 5.76 -2.59 1.46
C LEU A 147 7.11 -2.59 2.20
N PRO A 148 7.26 -3.33 3.32
CA PRO A 148 8.54 -3.46 4.02
C PRO A 148 9.67 -4.02 3.12
N GLU A 149 9.30 -4.73 2.05
CA GLU A 149 10.22 -5.33 1.10
C GLU A 149 10.86 -4.29 0.15
N VAL A 150 10.28 -3.09 0.04
CA VAL A 150 10.78 -2.00 -0.80
C VAL A 150 11.92 -1.27 -0.10
N ALA A 151 13.12 -1.35 -0.67
CA ALA A 151 14.32 -0.68 -0.16
C ALA A 151 14.75 0.52 -1.01
N MET A 152 14.18 0.70 -2.21
CA MET A 152 14.50 1.85 -3.05
C MET A 152 13.27 2.43 -3.73
N VAL A 153 13.20 3.76 -3.73
CA VAL A 153 12.26 4.54 -4.54
C VAL A 153 13.08 5.45 -5.44
N ALA A 154 12.90 5.31 -6.75
CA ALA A 154 13.48 6.20 -7.75
C ALA A 154 12.39 7.13 -8.30
N ILE A 155 12.69 8.43 -8.35
CA ILE A 155 11.83 9.47 -8.91
C ILE A 155 12.54 10.04 -10.13
N LEU A 156 12.09 9.64 -11.32
CA LEU A 156 12.59 10.20 -12.57
C LEU A 156 11.98 11.58 -12.79
N ASP A 157 12.75 12.49 -13.39
CA ASP A 157 12.29 13.84 -13.71
C ASP A 157 11.75 14.61 -12.49
N ALA A 158 12.40 14.44 -11.33
CA ALA A 158 11.97 15.02 -10.06
C ALA A 158 11.97 16.56 -10.06
N ASP A 159 12.66 17.19 -11.02
CA ASP A 159 12.70 18.64 -11.22
C ASP A 159 11.59 19.19 -12.12
N LYS A 160 10.72 18.33 -12.67
CA LYS A 160 9.56 18.76 -13.45
C LYS A 160 8.41 19.13 -12.53
N GLU A 161 7.95 20.36 -12.61
CA GLU A 161 6.83 20.81 -11.80
C GLU A 161 5.51 20.15 -12.22
N GLY A 162 4.64 19.93 -11.26
CA GLY A 162 3.34 19.30 -11.46
C GLY A 162 2.81 18.66 -10.18
N PHE A 163 1.60 18.12 -10.26
CA PHE A 163 0.93 17.51 -9.11
C PHE A 163 1.77 16.38 -8.47
N LEU A 164 2.42 15.55 -9.30
CA LEU A 164 3.21 14.39 -8.85
C LEU A 164 4.54 14.76 -8.19
N HIS A 165 5.03 15.98 -8.43
CA HIS A 165 6.30 16.48 -7.88
C HIS A 165 6.10 17.67 -6.94
N SER A 166 4.88 17.83 -6.42
CA SER A 166 4.64 18.75 -5.31
C SER A 166 5.38 18.29 -4.05
N THR A 167 5.66 19.22 -3.12
CA THR A 167 6.28 18.92 -1.82
C THR A 167 5.60 17.73 -1.12
N ARG A 168 4.26 17.68 -1.14
CA ARG A 168 3.47 16.60 -0.52
C ARG A 168 3.68 15.26 -1.24
N SER A 169 3.64 15.27 -2.56
CA SER A 169 3.79 14.06 -3.37
C SER A 169 5.19 13.47 -3.20
N LEU A 170 6.23 14.30 -3.21
CA LEU A 170 7.62 13.85 -3.00
C LEU A 170 7.79 13.21 -1.61
N ILE A 171 7.25 13.83 -0.54
CA ILE A 171 7.30 13.24 0.81
C ILE A 171 6.56 11.90 0.86
N GLN A 172 5.38 11.81 0.25
CA GLN A 172 4.57 10.58 0.29
C GLN A 172 5.18 9.45 -0.54
N ILE A 173 5.77 9.75 -1.71
CA ILE A 173 6.46 8.76 -2.57
C ILE A 173 7.70 8.26 -1.83
N SER A 174 8.50 9.17 -1.26
CA SER A 174 9.70 8.86 -0.47
C SER A 174 9.37 8.02 0.77
N GLY A 175 8.23 8.30 1.43
CA GLY A 175 7.78 7.54 2.59
C GLY A 175 7.52 6.05 2.33
N ARG A 176 7.46 5.60 1.07
CA ARG A 176 7.24 4.19 0.72
C ARG A 176 8.43 3.29 1.07
N THR A 177 9.64 3.84 1.17
CA THR A 177 10.84 3.09 1.61
C THR A 177 11.10 3.17 3.10
N ALA A 178 10.36 4.01 3.84
CA ALA A 178 10.56 4.21 5.28
C ALA A 178 10.16 3.01 6.18
N ARG A 179 9.77 1.89 5.56
CA ARG A 179 9.46 0.61 6.21
C ARG A 179 10.62 -0.39 6.13
N ASN A 180 11.69 -0.04 5.44
CA ASN A 180 12.86 -0.88 5.25
C ASN A 180 14.09 -0.18 5.85
N ILE A 181 14.89 -0.92 6.61
CA ILE A 181 16.14 -0.43 7.20
C ILE A 181 17.15 0.06 6.15
N ASP A 182 17.16 -0.56 4.98
CA ASP A 182 18.00 -0.19 3.83
C ASP A 182 17.28 0.80 2.89
N GLY A 183 16.15 1.37 3.33
CA GLY A 183 15.34 2.28 2.53
C GLY A 183 16.15 3.49 2.05
N GLU A 184 16.16 3.72 0.74
CA GLU A 184 16.81 4.85 0.07
C GLU A 184 15.86 5.50 -0.96
N VAL A 185 15.99 6.81 -1.15
CA VAL A 185 15.30 7.54 -2.22
C VAL A 185 16.31 8.17 -3.17
N ILE A 186 16.11 7.95 -4.46
CA ILE A 186 16.91 8.57 -5.52
C ILE A 186 16.02 9.51 -6.33
N MET A 187 16.37 10.78 -6.39
CA MET A 187 15.71 11.78 -7.21
C MET A 187 16.60 12.15 -8.39
N TYR A 188 16.17 11.85 -9.61
CA TYR A 188 16.88 12.26 -10.82
C TYR A 188 16.39 13.62 -11.27
N ALA A 189 17.29 14.60 -11.24
CA ALA A 189 17.00 16.01 -11.45
C ALA A 189 18.28 16.76 -11.84
N ASP A 190 18.17 17.71 -12.77
CA ASP A 190 19.29 18.61 -13.10
C ASP A 190 19.20 19.93 -12.34
N ARG A 191 18.03 20.25 -11.79
CA ARG A 191 17.79 21.47 -11.02
C ARG A 191 17.09 21.15 -9.71
N MET A 192 17.51 21.82 -8.64
CA MET A 192 16.87 21.72 -7.35
C MET A 192 15.68 22.69 -7.26
N THR A 193 14.45 22.18 -7.42
CA THR A 193 13.20 22.95 -7.34
C THR A 193 12.85 23.36 -5.89
N SER A 194 11.92 24.30 -5.71
CA SER A 194 11.42 24.67 -4.38
C SER A 194 10.76 23.49 -3.67
N ALA A 195 9.92 22.73 -4.40
CA ALA A 195 9.24 21.56 -3.88
C ALA A 195 10.22 20.48 -3.39
N MET A 196 11.29 20.23 -4.16
CA MET A 196 12.35 19.30 -3.75
C MET A 196 13.06 19.78 -2.49
N LYS A 197 13.46 21.07 -2.42
CA LYS A 197 14.14 21.63 -1.23
C LYS A 197 13.30 21.48 0.02
N GLU A 198 12.02 21.83 -0.06
CA GLU A 198 11.09 21.72 1.05
C GLU A 198 10.89 20.26 1.48
N ALA A 199 10.71 19.35 0.52
CA ALA A 199 10.52 17.94 0.79
C ALA A 199 11.77 17.31 1.44
N ILE A 200 12.95 17.56 0.88
CA ILE A 200 14.24 17.07 1.40
C ILE A 200 14.47 17.62 2.81
N LYS A 201 14.28 18.92 3.01
CA LYS A 201 14.45 19.56 4.32
C LYS A 201 13.56 18.93 5.40
N GLU A 202 12.30 18.67 5.09
CA GLU A 202 11.37 18.06 6.05
C GLU A 202 11.73 16.59 6.34
N MET A 203 12.11 15.81 5.33
CA MET A 203 12.53 14.43 5.52
C MET A 203 13.85 14.32 6.30
N GLU A 204 14.83 15.18 6.03
CA GLU A 204 16.07 15.27 6.81
C GLU A 204 15.81 15.69 8.25
N ARG A 205 14.92 16.66 8.48
CA ARG A 205 14.50 17.05 9.84
C ARG A 205 13.93 15.86 10.61
N ARG A 206 13.01 15.11 10.00
CA ARG A 206 12.41 13.91 10.61
C ARG A 206 13.46 12.85 10.89
N ARG A 207 14.32 12.56 9.91
CA ARG A 207 15.42 11.59 10.03
C ARG A 207 16.35 11.93 11.19
N ASN A 208 16.76 13.19 11.33
CA ASN A 208 17.65 13.63 12.41
C ASN A 208 17.00 13.46 13.79
N ILE A 209 15.74 13.88 13.95
CA ILE A 209 14.99 13.68 15.21
C ILE A 209 14.91 12.20 15.58
N GLN A 210 14.66 11.32 14.60
CA GLN A 210 14.58 9.88 14.83
C GLN A 210 15.94 9.27 15.19
N LEU A 211 17.03 9.68 14.52
CA LEU A 211 18.38 9.23 14.83
C LEU A 211 18.81 9.65 16.24
N GLU A 212 18.57 10.91 16.62
CA GLU A 212 18.84 11.40 17.97
C GLU A 212 18.04 10.64 19.03
N TYR A 213 16.76 10.37 18.76
CA TYR A 213 15.93 9.57 19.66
C TYR A 213 16.49 8.15 19.81
N ASN A 214 16.80 7.47 18.70
CA ASN A 214 17.33 6.11 18.72
C ASN A 214 18.66 6.04 19.47
N GLN A 215 19.55 7.00 19.25
CA GLN A 215 20.84 7.09 19.95
C GLN A 215 20.65 7.35 21.45
N LYS A 216 19.77 8.30 21.82
CA LYS A 216 19.50 8.65 23.21
C LYS A 216 18.95 7.49 24.03
N TYR A 217 18.12 6.65 23.42
CA TYR A 217 17.45 5.54 24.09
C TYR A 217 18.04 4.16 23.76
N GLY A 218 19.11 4.09 22.97
CA GLY A 218 19.78 2.83 22.60
C GLY A 218 18.91 1.88 21.76
N MET A 219 18.00 2.41 20.94
CA MET A 219 17.08 1.61 20.14
C MET A 219 17.64 1.31 18.75
N ALA A 220 17.56 0.05 18.32
CA ALA A 220 17.97 -0.37 16.98
C ALA A 220 16.78 -0.36 16.00
N PRO A 221 16.91 0.23 14.80
CA PRO A 221 15.90 0.14 13.75
C PRO A 221 15.67 -1.31 13.31
N GLU A 222 14.41 -1.71 13.15
CA GLU A 222 14.06 -3.06 12.67
C GLU A 222 12.97 -3.01 11.59
N SER A 223 13.19 -3.73 10.50
CA SER A 223 12.17 -3.93 9.46
C SER A 223 11.20 -5.03 9.89
N ILE A 224 9.88 -4.77 9.83
CA ILE A 224 8.87 -5.80 10.07
C ILE A 224 8.50 -6.45 8.73
N TYR A 225 8.91 -7.71 8.54
CA TYR A 225 8.51 -8.52 7.39
C TYR A 225 7.30 -9.39 7.73
N LYS A 226 6.35 -9.50 6.79
CA LYS A 226 5.24 -10.45 6.91
C LYS A 226 5.57 -11.73 6.15
N THR A 227 5.12 -12.86 6.66
CA THR A 227 5.25 -14.14 5.97
C THR A 227 4.41 -14.16 4.68
N PRO A 228 4.78 -14.98 3.67
CA PRO A 228 3.96 -15.15 2.47
C PRO A 228 2.50 -15.51 2.76
N GLN A 229 2.27 -16.31 3.80
CA GLN A 229 0.93 -16.73 4.25
C GLN A 229 0.10 -15.54 4.76
N GLU A 230 0.70 -14.66 5.57
CA GLU A 230 0.05 -13.44 6.06
C GLU A 230 -0.24 -12.45 4.93
N ILE A 231 0.66 -12.34 3.96
CA ILE A 231 0.46 -11.51 2.76
C ILE A 231 -0.76 -12.02 1.98
N MET A 232 -0.82 -13.32 1.70
CA MET A 232 -1.94 -13.93 0.99
C MET A 232 -3.27 -13.76 1.73
N GLN A 233 -3.29 -13.92 3.05
CA GLN A 233 -4.50 -13.76 3.86
C GLN A 233 -5.02 -12.31 3.85
N ALA A 234 -4.12 -11.34 4.02
CA ALA A 234 -4.49 -9.93 4.01
C ALA A 234 -5.09 -9.51 2.65
N THR A 235 -4.52 -10.00 1.55
CA THR A 235 -5.03 -9.73 0.20
C THR A 235 -6.38 -10.40 -0.06
N LYS A 236 -6.59 -11.65 0.38
CA LYS A 236 -7.88 -12.32 0.24
C LYS A 236 -9.00 -11.53 0.93
N VAL A 237 -8.78 -11.07 2.16
CA VAL A 237 -9.78 -10.28 2.89
C VAL A 237 -10.10 -8.97 2.15
N ALA A 238 -9.10 -8.30 1.57
CA ALA A 238 -9.32 -7.08 0.78
C ALA A 238 -10.14 -7.34 -0.50
N ALA A 239 -9.92 -8.47 -1.18
CA ALA A 239 -10.71 -8.86 -2.36
C ALA A 239 -12.15 -9.28 -1.99
N PHE A 240 -12.34 -10.01 -0.88
CA PHE A 240 -13.65 -10.48 -0.43
C PHE A 240 -14.59 -9.37 0.11
N VAL A 241 -14.07 -8.19 0.45
CA VAL A 241 -14.90 -7.08 0.99
C VAL A 241 -15.60 -6.29 -0.13
N LYS A 242 -15.18 -6.42 -1.39
CA LYS A 242 -15.77 -5.68 -2.52
C LYS A 242 -16.78 -6.46 -3.36
N ASP A 243 -16.65 -7.79 -3.47
CA ASP A 243 -17.59 -8.60 -4.24
C ASP A 243 -18.71 -9.19 -3.38
N LYS A 244 -19.80 -8.42 -3.28
CA LYS A 244 -21.11 -9.04 -3.49
C LYS A 244 -21.17 -9.37 -4.99
N GLU A 245 -21.46 -10.63 -5.30
CA GLU A 245 -21.59 -11.22 -6.64
C GLU A 245 -20.30 -11.73 -7.30
N VAL A 246 -19.81 -12.89 -6.89
CA VAL A 246 -19.16 -13.80 -7.85
C VAL A 246 -19.64 -15.23 -7.65
N LYS A 247 -20.29 -15.75 -8.70
CA LYS A 247 -20.60 -17.17 -8.89
C LYS A 247 -19.30 -17.92 -9.19
N TYR A 248 -19.01 -18.98 -8.45
CA TYR A 248 -18.12 -20.07 -8.87
C TYR A 248 -18.81 -21.37 -8.43
N GLY A 249 -19.05 -22.35 -9.30
CA GLY A 249 -18.11 -22.89 -10.29
C GLY A 249 -17.42 -24.07 -9.63
N GLU A 250 -17.88 -25.27 -9.97
CA GLU A 250 -17.58 -26.54 -9.29
C GLU A 250 -16.08 -26.90 -9.27
N SER A 251 -15.75 -27.77 -8.32
CA SER A 251 -14.52 -28.56 -8.14
C SER A 251 -13.38 -27.95 -7.31
N GLY A 252 -12.85 -28.78 -6.41
CA GLY A 252 -11.54 -28.57 -5.77
C GLY A 252 -11.55 -28.77 -4.26
N ARG A 253 -11.37 -30.02 -3.83
CA ARG A 253 -11.20 -30.45 -2.43
C ARG A 253 -10.19 -29.57 -1.66
N LEU A 254 -10.57 -29.08 -0.48
CA LEU A 254 -9.65 -28.53 0.51
C LEU A 254 -9.15 -29.67 1.40
N ASP A 255 -8.13 -30.39 0.94
CA ASP A 255 -7.23 -31.12 1.82
C ASP A 255 -6.11 -30.17 2.25
N GLY A 256 -5.98 -29.95 3.56
CA GLY A 256 -4.97 -29.06 4.13
C GLY A 256 -5.37 -28.62 5.52
N ASP A 257 -4.89 -29.37 6.52
CA ASP A 257 -5.05 -29.10 7.95
C ASP A 257 -4.27 -27.81 8.30
N LEU A 258 -4.93 -26.66 8.18
CA LEU A 258 -4.46 -25.35 8.67
C LEU A 258 -5.02 -25.11 10.09
N PRO A 259 -4.20 -24.71 11.07
CA PRO A 259 -4.69 -24.32 12.39
C PRO A 259 -5.25 -22.89 12.32
N LEU A 260 -6.36 -22.70 11.60
CA LEU A 260 -7.26 -21.58 11.90
C LEU A 260 -7.65 -21.71 13.37
N ARG A 261 -7.58 -20.62 14.16
CA ARG A 261 -8.14 -20.62 15.51
C ARG A 261 -9.55 -21.17 15.39
N GLN A 262 -9.92 -22.16 16.20
CA GLN A 262 -11.19 -22.89 16.11
C GLN A 262 -12.40 -21.94 15.96
N SER A 263 -12.33 -20.77 16.59
CA SER A 263 -13.31 -19.69 16.51
C SER A 263 -13.42 -19.00 15.14
N GLU A 264 -12.33 -18.83 14.39
CA GLU A 264 -12.31 -18.19 13.07
C GLU A 264 -12.86 -19.11 12.00
N LEU A 265 -12.45 -20.38 12.03
CA LEU A 265 -12.99 -21.40 11.15
C LEU A 265 -14.51 -21.60 11.34
N LEU A 266 -14.99 -21.61 12.60
CA LEU A 266 -16.43 -21.67 12.87
C LEU A 266 -17.16 -20.43 12.38
N ARG A 267 -16.58 -19.23 12.54
CA ARG A 267 -17.18 -17.99 12.02
C ARG A 267 -17.31 -18.04 10.49
N PHE A 268 -16.28 -18.52 9.80
CA PHE A 268 -16.31 -18.72 8.35
C PHE A 268 -17.39 -19.72 7.92
N LEU A 269 -17.40 -20.93 8.51
CA LEU A 269 -18.38 -21.96 8.16
C LEU A 269 -19.82 -21.54 8.46
N ASN A 270 -20.08 -20.83 9.56
CA ASN A 270 -21.43 -20.30 9.86
C ASN A 270 -21.86 -19.25 8.82
N LYS A 271 -20.93 -18.40 8.36
CA LYS A 271 -21.20 -17.40 7.33
C LYS A 271 -21.53 -18.06 5.98
N GLU A 272 -20.78 -19.11 5.61
CA GLU A 272 -21.05 -19.90 4.40
C GLU A 272 -22.38 -20.65 4.48
N MET A 273 -22.70 -21.28 5.62
CA MET A 273 -23.99 -21.95 5.85
C MET A 273 -25.16 -20.97 5.70
N ALA A 274 -25.07 -19.78 6.31
CA ALA A 274 -26.09 -18.73 6.21
C ALA A 274 -26.26 -18.25 4.75
N ARG A 275 -25.16 -18.17 3.99
CA ARG A 275 -25.19 -17.83 2.56
C ARG A 275 -25.94 -18.88 1.75
N TYR A 276 -25.67 -20.18 1.93
CA TYR A 276 -26.38 -21.25 1.21
C TYR A 276 -27.86 -21.32 1.60
N ALA A 277 -28.19 -21.09 2.87
CA ALA A 277 -29.58 -20.99 3.32
C ALA A 277 -30.33 -19.80 2.68
N ALA A 278 -29.68 -18.64 2.59
CA ALA A 278 -30.25 -17.45 1.92
C ALA A 278 -30.47 -17.66 0.42
N ASN A 279 -29.66 -18.51 -0.22
CA ASN A 279 -29.75 -18.86 -1.63
C ASN A 279 -30.64 -20.09 -1.91
N LEU A 280 -31.41 -20.57 -0.91
CA LEU A 280 -32.28 -21.76 -0.99
C LEU A 280 -31.54 -23.07 -1.32
N ASP A 281 -30.22 -23.09 -1.18
CA ASP A 281 -29.34 -24.23 -1.44
C ASP A 281 -29.21 -25.09 -0.16
N PHE A 282 -30.35 -25.63 0.31
CA PHE A 282 -30.47 -26.25 1.64
C PHE A 282 -29.59 -27.48 1.83
N GLU A 283 -29.29 -28.22 0.77
CA GLU A 283 -28.42 -29.40 0.81
C GLU A 283 -26.97 -29.03 1.15
N LYS A 284 -26.45 -27.96 0.53
CA LYS A 284 -25.11 -27.43 0.83
C LYS A 284 -25.06 -26.80 2.22
N ALA A 285 -26.12 -26.09 2.62
CA ALA A 285 -26.24 -25.56 3.97
C ALA A 285 -26.23 -26.68 5.04
N ALA A 286 -26.93 -27.79 4.79
CA ALA A 286 -26.95 -28.96 5.65
C ALA A 286 -25.57 -29.63 5.75
N ASN A 287 -24.86 -29.79 4.62
CA ASN A 287 -23.50 -30.35 4.62
C ASN A 287 -22.53 -29.51 5.46
N ILE A 288 -22.61 -28.17 5.39
CA ILE A 288 -21.77 -27.29 6.20
C ILE A 288 -22.17 -27.33 7.68
N ARG A 289 -23.47 -27.39 7.99
CA ARG A 289 -23.97 -27.57 9.36
C ARG A 289 -23.40 -28.84 9.99
N ASP A 290 -23.44 -29.95 9.26
CA ASP A 290 -23.00 -31.24 9.75
C ASP A 290 -21.47 -31.27 9.94
N GLU A 291 -20.72 -30.62 9.06
CA GLU A 291 -19.27 -30.41 9.20
C GLU A 291 -18.91 -29.53 10.41
N ILE A 292 -19.67 -28.45 10.67
CA ILE A 292 -19.54 -27.63 11.89
C ILE A 292 -19.75 -28.50 13.14
N GLN A 293 -20.77 -29.35 13.13
CA GLN A 293 -21.11 -30.20 14.27
C GLN A 293 -20.05 -31.27 14.52
N LYS A 294 -19.54 -31.90 13.45
CA LYS A 294 -18.43 -32.86 13.51
C LYS A 294 -17.17 -32.24 14.11
N ARG A 295 -16.81 -31.02 13.70
CA ARG A 295 -15.63 -30.30 14.22
C ARG A 295 -15.83 -29.88 15.68
N ARG A 296 -17.01 -29.37 16.05
CA ARG A 296 -17.33 -29.04 17.45
C ARG A 296 -17.23 -30.26 18.37
N ASN A 297 -17.70 -31.42 17.93
CA ASN A 297 -17.59 -32.66 18.70
C ASN A 297 -16.13 -33.10 18.85
N LYS A 298 -15.35 -33.07 17.75
CA LYS A 298 -13.91 -33.40 17.76
C LYS A 298 -13.12 -32.50 18.72
N TRP A 299 -13.46 -31.21 18.82
CA TRP A 299 -12.78 -30.28 19.72
C TRP A 299 -13.24 -30.37 21.17
N LYS A 300 -14.49 -30.77 21.43
CA LYS A 300 -14.95 -31.11 22.79
C LYS A 300 -14.25 -32.36 23.33
N LEU A 301 -14.08 -33.39 22.50
CA LEU A 301 -13.35 -34.63 22.83
C LEU A 301 -11.85 -34.41 23.11
N LYS A 302 -11.22 -33.37 22.55
CA LYS A 302 -9.83 -32.99 22.85
C LYS A 302 -9.67 -32.18 24.15
N LYS A 303 -10.77 -31.80 24.81
CA LYS A 303 -10.80 -30.95 26.00
C LYS A 303 -11.12 -31.74 27.29
N GLN A 304 -11.47 -33.02 27.16
CA GLN A 304 -11.52 -34.03 28.23
C GLN A 304 -10.22 -34.83 28.21
#